data_AF-A0A841KZ08-F1
#
_entry.id   AF-A0A841KZ08-F1
#
_cell.length_a   1.000
_cell.length_b   1.000
_cell.length_c   1.000
_cell.angle_alpha   90.00
_cell.angle_beta   90.00
_cell.angle_gamma   90.00
#
_symmetry.space_group_name_H-M   'P 1'
#
loop_
_entity.id
_entity.type
_entity.pdbx_description
1 polymer ?
#
loop_
_entity_poly.entity_id
_entity_poly.type
_entity_poly.pdbx_seq_one_letter_code
_entity_poly.pdbx_strand_id
1 'polypeptide(L)'
;MNQGTQKITRIGILLALTLAIQLMTLPQLITGTAINAMLLISASTVGVVPAMMIGCITPIVALMVGIMKTPMAPVIPFIIGANAALVLVYGYIQNRNKYMAIILAAAGKFLVLWAAVKWILISMLPGPLWEKVAITFGITQLFTALGGGVIALAVVPFLHNYLNKENQMKL
;
A
#
# COMPACT_ATOMS: atom_id res chain seq x y z
N MET A 1 2.05 -27.05 12.13
CA MET A 1 1.35 -26.36 11.02
C MET A 1 2.26 -26.33 9.80
N ASN A 2 1.80 -26.75 8.62
CA ASN A 2 2.65 -26.78 7.42
C ASN A 2 3.02 -25.35 6.93
N GLN A 3 3.99 -25.23 6.03
CA GLN A 3 4.48 -23.93 5.54
C GLN A 3 3.41 -23.15 4.76
N GLY A 4 2.54 -23.85 4.01
CA GLY A 4 1.45 -23.23 3.24
C GLY A 4 0.44 -22.52 4.14
N THR A 5 -0.03 -23.21 5.19
CA THR A 5 -0.97 -22.65 6.17
C THR A 5 -0.36 -21.45 6.88
N GLN A 6 0.92 -21.50 7.29
CA GLN A 6 1.61 -20.35 7.92
C GLN A 6 1.63 -19.12 7.01
N LYS A 7 1.91 -19.30 5.72
CA LYS A 7 1.92 -18.20 4.76
C LYS A 7 0.54 -17.58 4.58
N ILE A 8 -0.50 -18.40 4.44
CA ILE A 8 -1.90 -17.93 4.32
C ILE A 8 -2.32 -17.17 5.58
N THR A 9 -2.00 -17.71 6.77
CA THR A 9 -2.30 -17.02 8.05
C THR A 9 -1.62 -15.66 8.12
N ARG A 10 -0.35 -15.55 7.75
CA ARG A 10 0.37 -14.26 7.74
C ARG A 10 -0.24 -13.26 6.77
N ILE A 11 -0.61 -13.69 5.57
CA ILE A 11 -1.32 -12.84 4.59
C ILE A 11 -2.63 -12.34 5.18
N GLY A 12 -3.41 -13.24 5.80
CA GLY A 12 -4.67 -12.88 6.46
C GLY A 12 -4.50 -11.87 7.59
N ILE A 13 -3.49 -12.04 8.45
CA ILE A 13 -3.18 -11.09 9.53
C ILE A 13 -2.77 -9.73 8.96
N LEU A 14 -1.89 -9.70 7.96
CA LEU A 14 -1.45 -8.44 7.33
C LEU A 14 -2.61 -7.70 6.66
N LEU A 15 -3.48 -8.43 5.96
CA LEU A 15 -4.72 -7.86 5.40
C LEU A 15 -5.62 -7.30 6.51
N ALA A 16 -5.88 -8.10 7.55
CA ALA A 16 -6.74 -7.70 8.67
C ALA A 16 -6.21 -6.44 9.38
N LEU A 17 -4.90 -6.37 9.65
CA LEU A 17 -4.27 -5.19 10.24
C LEU A 17 -4.40 -3.97 9.32
N THR A 18 -4.18 -4.15 8.02
CA THR A 18 -4.30 -3.07 7.03
C THR A 18 -5.73 -2.52 7.01
N LEU A 19 -6.73 -3.40 7.01
CA LEU A 19 -8.14 -3.01 7.04
C LEU A 19 -8.54 -2.39 8.39
N ALA A 20 -8.04 -2.91 9.51
CA ALA A 20 -8.30 -2.35 10.84
C ALA A 20 -7.80 -0.91 10.96
N ILE A 21 -6.58 -0.63 10.50
CA ILE A 21 -6.03 0.74 10.42
C ILE A 21 -6.92 1.64 9.56
N GLN A 22 -7.36 1.13 8.41
CA GLN A 22 -8.21 1.88 7.49
C GLN A 22 -9.57 2.24 8.11
N LEU A 23 -10.16 1.32 8.87
CA LEU A 23 -11.44 1.50 9.56
C LEU A 23 -11.37 2.52 10.72
N MET A 24 -10.18 2.90 11.20
CA MET A 24 -10.04 3.97 12.20
C MET A 24 -10.42 5.35 11.63
N THR A 25 -10.53 5.52 10.30
CA THR A 25 -10.94 6.77 9.64
C THR A 25 -10.11 8.00 10.04
N LEU A 26 -8.81 7.79 10.33
CA LEU A 26 -7.87 8.85 10.67
C LEU A 26 -7.60 9.76 9.45
N PRO A 27 -7.04 10.98 9.68
CA PRO A 27 -6.62 11.86 8.60
C PRO A 27 -5.78 11.14 7.54
N GLN A 28 -5.97 11.51 6.27
CA GLN A 28 -5.35 10.81 5.13
C GLN A 28 -3.83 10.67 5.24
N LEU A 29 -3.15 11.67 5.82
CA LEU A 29 -1.71 11.62 6.02
C LEU A 29 -1.30 10.49 6.98
N ILE A 30 -2.13 10.17 7.97
CA ILE A 30 -1.87 9.11 8.94
C ILE A 30 -2.30 7.76 8.35
N THR A 31 -3.55 7.66 7.91
CA THR A 31 -4.12 6.42 7.34
C THR A 31 -3.32 5.96 6.11
N GLY A 32 -3.02 6.87 5.18
CA GLY A 32 -2.24 6.55 3.99
C GLY A 32 -0.81 6.13 4.34
N THR A 33 -0.19 6.77 5.33
CA THR A 33 1.17 6.39 5.78
C THR A 33 1.19 4.97 6.31
N ALA A 34 0.24 4.64 7.17
CA ALA A 34 0.14 3.32 7.78
C ALA A 34 -0.22 2.23 6.74
N ILE A 35 -1.16 2.49 5.81
CA ILE A 35 -1.50 1.54 4.74
C ILE A 35 -0.27 1.30 3.84
N ASN A 36 0.44 2.34 3.42
CA ASN A 36 1.66 2.18 2.62
C ASN A 36 2.73 1.38 3.37
N ALA A 37 2.92 1.63 4.67
CA ALA A 37 3.83 0.83 5.49
C ALA A 37 3.44 -0.66 5.47
N MET A 38 2.16 -0.97 5.65
CA MET A 38 1.65 -2.34 5.61
C MET A 38 1.88 -3.02 4.27
N LEU A 39 1.73 -2.31 3.14
CA LEU A 39 2.01 -2.87 1.81
C LEU A 39 3.49 -3.21 1.63
N LEU A 40 4.40 -2.33 2.06
CA LEU A 40 5.84 -2.57 1.98
C LEU A 40 6.28 -3.70 2.92
N ILE A 41 5.77 -3.72 4.16
CA ILE A 41 6.00 -4.80 5.12
C ILE A 41 5.50 -6.14 4.55
N SER A 42 4.31 -6.16 3.94
CA SER A 42 3.76 -7.35 3.30
C SER A 42 4.66 -7.82 2.15
N ALA A 43 5.13 -6.90 1.31
CA ALA A 43 6.02 -7.21 0.20
C ALA A 43 7.34 -7.84 0.68
N SER A 44 7.87 -7.36 1.81
CA SER A 44 9.10 -7.89 2.42
C SER A 44 8.90 -9.23 3.15
N THR A 45 7.72 -9.50 3.72
CA THR A 45 7.52 -10.63 4.64
C THR A 45 6.79 -11.83 4.03
N VAL A 46 5.80 -11.59 3.18
CA VAL A 46 4.99 -12.65 2.53
C VAL A 46 5.16 -12.68 1.01
N GLY A 47 5.80 -11.65 0.44
CA GLY A 47 6.16 -11.53 -0.97
C GLY A 47 5.30 -10.51 -1.73
N VAL A 48 5.72 -10.22 -2.96
CA VAL A 48 5.14 -9.20 -3.84
C VAL A 48 3.68 -9.52 -4.20
N VAL A 49 3.38 -10.76 -4.62
CA VAL A 49 2.04 -11.13 -5.09
C VAL A 49 0.97 -10.97 -3.99
N PRO A 50 1.15 -11.51 -2.77
CA PRO A 50 0.17 -11.28 -1.70
C PRO A 50 0.05 -9.81 -1.29
N ALA A 51 1.15 -9.06 -1.29
CA ALA A 51 1.13 -7.63 -0.98
C ALA A 51 0.33 -6.82 -2.03
N MET A 52 0.44 -7.18 -3.32
CA MET A 52 -0.40 -6.60 -4.36
C MET A 52 -1.88 -6.92 -4.12
N MET A 53 -2.22 -8.17 -3.75
CA MET A 53 -3.60 -8.53 -3.43
C MET A 53 -4.17 -7.68 -2.28
N ILE A 54 -3.39 -7.46 -1.21
CA ILE A 54 -3.78 -6.55 -0.12
C ILE A 54 -4.00 -5.13 -0.68
N GLY A 55 -3.07 -4.64 -1.50
CA GLY A 55 -3.16 -3.34 -2.16
C GLY A 55 -4.39 -3.17 -3.07
N CYS A 56 -4.86 -4.26 -3.70
CA CYS A 56 -6.08 -4.28 -4.50
C CYS A 56 -7.35 -4.22 -3.65
N ILE A 57 -7.37 -4.96 -2.54
CA ILE A 57 -8.55 -5.09 -1.67
C ILE A 57 -8.82 -3.79 -0.91
N THR A 58 -7.77 -3.08 -0.45
CA THR A 58 -7.92 -1.87 0.40
C THR A 58 -8.86 -0.78 -0.16
N PRO A 59 -8.73 -0.29 -1.42
CA PRO A 59 -9.66 0.73 -1.94
C PRO A 59 -11.08 0.19 -2.20
N ILE A 60 -11.23 -1.11 -2.49
CA ILE A 60 -12.55 -1.73 -2.67
C ILE A 60 -13.29 -1.74 -1.34
N VAL A 61 -12.63 -2.20 -0.28
CA VAL A 61 -13.22 -2.21 1.06
C VAL A 61 -13.50 -0.77 1.53
N ALA A 62 -12.63 0.19 1.20
CA ALA A 62 -12.86 1.62 1.50
C ALA A 62 -14.22 2.12 0.99
N LEU A 63 -14.58 1.72 -0.22
CA LEU A 63 -15.86 2.08 -0.84
C LEU A 63 -17.01 1.33 -0.17
N MET A 64 -16.87 0.01 0.05
CA MET A 64 -17.92 -0.82 0.63
C MET A 64 -18.32 -0.38 2.04
N VAL A 65 -17.35 0.04 2.86
CA VAL A 65 -17.60 0.50 4.24
C VAL A 65 -17.90 2.01 4.33
N GLY A 66 -18.00 2.71 3.19
CA GLY A 66 -18.40 4.12 3.14
C GLY A 66 -17.31 5.13 3.52
N ILE A 67 -16.05 4.71 3.71
CA ILE A 67 -14.90 5.60 3.95
C ILE A 67 -14.65 6.45 2.70
N MET A 68 -14.69 5.80 1.53
CA MET A 68 -14.61 6.48 0.24
C MET A 68 -16.01 6.78 -0.26
N LYS A 69 -16.32 8.05 -0.49
CA LYS A 69 -17.61 8.48 -1.05
C LYS A 69 -17.82 7.90 -2.45
N THR A 70 -19.04 7.48 -2.76
CA THR A 70 -19.44 6.87 -4.04
C THR A 70 -18.99 7.63 -5.30
N PRO A 71 -19.02 8.97 -5.34
CA PRO A 71 -18.50 9.72 -6.51
C PRO A 71 -17.00 9.52 -6.79
N MET A 72 -16.23 9.03 -5.82
CA MET A 72 -14.79 8.71 -5.98
C MET A 72 -14.55 7.28 -6.48
N ALA A 73 -15.60 6.47 -6.71
CA ALA A 73 -15.47 5.12 -7.23
C ALA A 73 -14.63 5.00 -8.53
N PRO A 74 -14.70 5.95 -9.51
CA PRO A 74 -13.85 5.90 -10.70
C PRO A 74 -12.34 5.99 -10.42
N VAL A 75 -11.94 6.46 -9.22
CA VAL A 75 -10.53 6.59 -8.83
C VAL A 75 -9.93 5.23 -8.40
N ILE A 76 -10.77 4.28 -8.00
CA ILE A 76 -10.35 2.99 -7.41
C ILE A 76 -9.37 2.21 -8.31
N PRO A 77 -9.63 2.01 -9.62
CA PRO A 77 -8.69 1.27 -10.48
C PRO A 77 -7.28 1.88 -10.51
N PHE A 78 -7.19 3.21 -10.41
CA PHE A 78 -5.92 3.92 -10.38
C PHE A 78 -5.21 3.79 -9.03
N ILE A 79 -5.95 3.79 -7.92
CA ILE A 79 -5.38 3.50 -6.59
C ILE A 79 -4.84 2.08 -6.54
N ILE A 80 -5.58 1.12 -7.10
CA ILE A 80 -5.13 -0.28 -7.23
C ILE A 80 -3.84 -0.35 -8.04
N GLY A 81 -3.83 0.26 -9.24
CA GLY A 81 -2.64 0.29 -10.09
C GLY A 81 -1.44 0.96 -9.42
N ALA A 82 -1.66 2.03 -8.66
CA ALA A 82 -0.61 2.75 -7.95
C ALA A 82 -0.07 1.96 -6.74
N ASN A 83 -0.94 1.25 -6.01
CA ASN A 83 -0.53 0.31 -4.95
C ASN A 83 0.27 -0.87 -5.53
N ALA A 84 -0.15 -1.41 -6.67
CA ALA A 84 0.60 -2.45 -7.37
C ALA A 84 1.98 -1.94 -7.80
N ALA A 85 2.06 -0.74 -8.40
CA ALA A 85 3.33 -0.11 -8.77
C ALA A 85 4.26 0.07 -7.58
N LEU A 86 3.75 0.57 -6.44
CA LEU A 86 4.51 0.71 -5.19
C LEU A 86 5.13 -0.63 -4.78
N VAL A 87 4.30 -1.67 -4.69
CA VAL A 87 4.71 -3.01 -4.22
C VAL A 87 5.69 -3.67 -5.18
N LEU A 88 5.47 -3.54 -6.50
CA LEU A 88 6.34 -4.11 -7.53
C LEU A 88 7.73 -3.46 -7.53
N VAL A 89 7.77 -2.12 -7.59
CA VAL A 89 9.03 -1.37 -7.64
C VAL A 89 9.83 -1.61 -6.35
N TYR A 90 9.18 -1.51 -5.19
CA TYR A 90 9.83 -1.79 -3.92
C TYR A 90 10.33 -3.24 -3.86
N GLY A 91 9.46 -4.20 -4.19
CA GLY A 91 9.76 -5.63 -4.15
C GLY A 91 10.97 -6.03 -5.01
N TYR A 92 11.14 -5.39 -6.17
CA TYR A 92 12.26 -5.63 -7.08
C TYR A 92 13.60 -5.04 -6.59
N ILE A 93 13.56 -3.91 -5.88
CA ILE A 93 14.77 -3.13 -5.55
C ILE A 93 15.21 -3.32 -4.10
N GLN A 94 14.30 -3.69 -3.18
CA GLN A 94 14.54 -3.71 -1.72
C GLN A 94 15.77 -4.54 -1.30
N ASN A 95 16.08 -5.63 -2.02
CA ASN A 95 17.21 -6.50 -1.70
C ASN A 95 18.57 -5.90 -2.12
N ARG A 96 18.57 -4.91 -3.02
CA ARG A 96 19.78 -4.20 -3.46
C ARG A 96 20.01 -2.94 -2.63
N ASN A 97 18.97 -2.11 -2.48
CA ASN A 97 19.02 -0.89 -1.69
C ASN A 97 17.63 -0.49 -1.22
N LYS A 98 17.37 -0.63 0.09
CA LYS A 98 16.06 -0.37 0.70
C LYS A 98 15.63 1.09 0.59
N TYR A 99 16.56 2.03 0.73
CA TYR A 99 16.27 3.47 0.63
C TYR A 99 15.87 3.85 -0.80
N MET A 100 16.64 3.37 -1.78
CA MET A 100 16.33 3.61 -3.19
C MET A 100 15.03 2.93 -3.61
N ALA A 101 14.75 1.73 -3.10
CA ALA A 101 13.49 1.03 -3.32
C ALA A 101 12.28 1.86 -2.86
N ILE A 102 12.35 2.47 -1.67
CA ILE A 102 11.28 3.31 -1.13
C ILE A 102 11.07 4.57 -1.97
N ILE A 103 12.15 5.28 -2.29
CA ILE A 103 12.08 6.53 -3.05
C ILE A 103 11.48 6.27 -4.43
N LEU A 104 11.99 5.27 -5.16
CA LEU A 104 11.51 4.93 -6.50
C LEU A 104 10.09 4.38 -6.47
N ALA A 105 9.72 3.59 -5.47
CA ALA A 105 8.36 3.07 -5.34
C ALA A 105 7.35 4.19 -5.05
N ALA A 106 7.69 5.12 -4.13
CA ALA A 106 6.85 6.26 -3.80
C ALA A 106 6.69 7.20 -5.02
N ALA A 107 7.77 7.46 -5.75
CA ALA A 107 7.73 8.21 -7.00
C ALA A 107 6.87 7.52 -8.06
N GLY A 108 7.04 6.21 -8.27
CA GLY A 108 6.24 5.42 -9.21
C GLY A 108 4.75 5.46 -8.86
N LYS A 109 4.39 5.26 -7.58
CA LYS A 109 3.02 5.38 -7.09
C LYS A 109 2.43 6.76 -7.37
N PHE A 110 3.17 7.82 -7.06
CA PHE A 110 2.75 9.19 -7.30
C PHE A 110 2.54 9.45 -8.80
N LEU A 111 3.47 9.03 -9.65
CA LEU A 111 3.38 9.25 -11.10
C LEU A 111 2.16 8.55 -11.71
N VAL A 112 1.84 7.33 -11.29
CA VAL A 112 0.64 6.61 -11.75
C VAL A 112 -0.63 7.41 -11.43
N LEU A 113 -0.76 7.90 -10.19
CA LEU A 113 -1.94 8.65 -9.77
C LEU A 113 -2.00 10.03 -10.38
N TRP A 114 -0.87 10.72 -10.47
CA TRP A 114 -0.78 12.03 -11.11
C TRP A 114 -1.17 11.94 -12.60
N ALA A 115 -0.68 10.94 -13.33
CA ALA A 115 -1.04 10.71 -14.72
C ALA A 115 -2.53 10.37 -14.87
N ALA A 116 -3.07 9.50 -13.99
CA ALA A 116 -4.48 9.18 -13.96
C ALA A 116 -5.36 10.42 -13.76
N VAL A 117 -4.99 11.30 -12.83
CA VAL A 117 -5.71 12.56 -12.58
C VAL A 117 -5.66 13.45 -13.81
N LYS A 118 -4.45 13.70 -14.33
CA LYS A 118 -4.20 14.66 -15.41
C LYS A 118 -4.89 14.26 -16.71
N TRP A 119 -4.91 12.98 -17.04
CA TRP A 119 -5.35 12.51 -18.37
C TRP A 119 -6.74 11.89 -18.38
N ILE A 120 -7.24 11.41 -17.23
CA ILE A 120 -8.49 10.64 -17.18
C ILE A 120 -9.48 11.24 -16.19
N LEU A 121 -9.10 11.41 -14.93
CA LEU A 121 -10.09 11.75 -13.89
C LEU A 121 -10.61 13.18 -14.00
N ILE A 122 -9.85 14.11 -14.58
CA ILE A 122 -10.31 15.49 -14.81
C ILE A 122 -11.52 15.57 -15.77
N SER A 123 -11.64 14.63 -16.71
CA SER A 123 -12.78 14.57 -17.64
C SER A 123 -13.94 13.73 -17.10
N MET A 124 -13.69 12.85 -16.13
CA MET A 124 -14.71 11.96 -15.54
C MET A 124 -15.38 12.53 -14.29
N LEU A 125 -14.74 13.47 -13.59
CA LEU A 125 -15.21 13.98 -12.30
C LEU A 125 -15.61 15.46 -12.39
N PRO A 126 -16.62 15.92 -11.63
CA PRO A 126 -16.95 17.34 -11.52
C PRO A 126 -15.78 18.18 -10.98
N GLY A 127 -15.73 19.47 -11.36
CA GLY A 127 -14.68 20.43 -11.00
C GLY A 127 -14.15 20.30 -9.56
N PRO A 128 -14.99 20.52 -8.54
CA PRO A 128 -14.56 20.47 -7.14
C PRO A 128 -14.09 19.08 -6.66
N LEU A 129 -14.45 18.01 -7.36
CA LEU A 129 -14.12 16.64 -6.98
C LEU A 129 -12.75 16.22 -7.51
N TRP A 130 -12.43 16.52 -8.77
CA TRP A 130 -11.11 16.17 -9.32
C TRP A 130 -9.98 16.92 -8.61
N GLU A 131 -10.19 18.18 -8.19
CA GLU A 131 -9.20 18.94 -7.41
C GLU A 131 -8.89 18.29 -6.06
N LYS A 132 -9.93 17.85 -5.34
CA LYS A 132 -9.77 17.11 -4.09
C LYS A 132 -9.04 15.79 -4.31
N VAL A 133 -9.35 15.09 -5.40
CA VAL A 133 -8.67 13.86 -5.79
C VAL A 133 -7.20 14.12 -6.13
N ALA A 134 -6.89 15.20 -6.86
CA ALA A 134 -5.53 15.58 -7.21
C ALA A 134 -4.65 15.82 -5.96
N ILE A 135 -5.20 16.42 -4.92
CA ILE A 135 -4.48 16.66 -3.66
C ILE A 135 -4.36 15.36 -2.85
N THR A 136 -5.49 14.69 -2.61
CA THR A 136 -5.61 13.53 -1.70
C THR A 136 -4.94 12.28 -2.27
N PHE A 137 -5.10 12.05 -3.56
CA PHE A 137 -4.56 10.89 -4.28
C PHE A 137 -3.38 11.23 -5.18
N GLY A 138 -2.99 12.50 -5.32
CA GLY A 138 -1.73 12.89 -5.94
C GLY A 138 -0.65 13.14 -4.89
N ILE A 139 -0.37 14.41 -4.60
CA ILE A 139 0.82 14.80 -3.82
C ILE A 139 0.84 14.20 -2.40
N THR A 140 -0.31 14.06 -1.74
CA THR A 140 -0.39 13.44 -0.42
C THR A 140 0.08 11.98 -0.44
N GLN A 141 -0.12 11.27 -1.56
CA GLN A 141 0.32 9.88 -1.71
C GLN A 141 1.84 9.75 -1.74
N LEU A 142 2.56 10.78 -2.22
CA LEU A 142 4.01 10.79 -2.19
C LEU A 142 4.53 10.83 -0.75
N PHE A 143 4.05 11.79 0.05
CA PHE A 143 4.46 11.92 1.45
C PHE A 143 4.07 10.70 2.29
N THR A 144 2.86 10.18 2.10
CA THR A 144 2.42 8.99 2.82
C THR A 144 3.18 7.72 2.41
N ALA A 145 3.55 7.56 1.13
CA ALA A 145 4.36 6.43 0.69
C ALA A 145 5.79 6.49 1.26
N LEU A 146 6.40 7.68 1.28
CA LEU A 146 7.70 7.90 1.91
C LEU A 146 7.66 7.65 3.43
N GLY A 147 6.67 8.21 4.13
CA GLY A 147 6.46 7.97 5.56
C GLY A 147 6.24 6.49 5.86
N GLY A 148 5.44 5.80 5.04
CA GLY A 148 5.22 4.37 5.17
C GLY A 148 6.50 3.57 4.94
N GLY A 149 7.35 4.02 4.01
CA GLY A 149 8.70 3.49 3.80
C GLY A 149 9.60 3.63 5.02
N VAL A 150 9.58 4.79 5.69
CA VAL A 150 10.34 5.00 6.94
C VAL A 150 9.89 4.01 8.02
N ILE A 151 8.58 3.82 8.19
CA ILE A 151 8.05 2.82 9.12
C ILE A 151 8.49 1.41 8.72
N ALA A 152 8.44 1.07 7.43
CA ALA A 152 8.86 -0.24 6.94
C ALA A 152 10.37 -0.48 7.18
N LEU A 153 11.23 0.53 7.02
CA LEU A 153 12.67 0.43 7.35
C LEU A 153 12.90 0.07 8.81
N ALA A 154 12.10 0.63 9.72
CA ALA A 154 12.18 0.32 11.13
C ALA A 154 11.66 -1.09 11.42
N VAL A 155 10.50 -1.48 10.87
CA VAL A 155 9.78 -2.71 11.28
C VAL A 155 10.28 -3.98 10.58
N VAL A 156 10.59 -3.92 9.27
CA VAL A 156 10.94 -5.11 8.48
C VAL A 156 12.14 -5.88 9.02
N PRO A 157 13.26 -5.25 9.45
CA PRO A 157 14.40 -5.97 10.01
C PRO A 157 14.03 -6.80 11.24
N PHE A 158 13.20 -6.29 12.14
CA PHE A 158 12.74 -7.04 13.32
C PHE A 158 11.94 -8.26 12.90
N LEU A 159 10.97 -8.08 11.98
CA LEU A 159 10.15 -9.19 11.50
C LEU A 159 10.98 -10.27 10.81
N HIS A 160 11.93 -9.91 9.93
CA HIS A 160 12.82 -10.89 9.28
C HIS A 160 13.63 -11.69 10.30
N ASN A 161 14.14 -11.06 11.35
CA ASN A 161 14.87 -11.76 12.40
C ASN A 161 14.02 -12.81 13.11
N TYR A 162 12.76 -12.50 13.43
CA TYR A 162 11.83 -13.46 14.04
C TYR A 162 11.46 -14.60 13.08
N LEU A 163 11.12 -14.25 11.84
CA LEU A 163 10.70 -15.22 10.82
C LEU A 163 11.81 -16.21 10.45
N ASN A 164 13.06 -15.74 10.38
CA ASN A 164 14.21 -16.59 10.06
C ASN A 164 14.53 -17.54 11.22
N LYS A 165 14.49 -17.06 12.48
CA LYS A 165 14.66 -17.91 13.66
C LYS A 165 13.60 -19.01 13.74
N GLU A 166 12.33 -18.66 13.47
CA GLU A 166 11.23 -19.63 13.45
C GLU A 166 11.46 -20.75 12.43
N ASN A 167 12.00 -20.42 11.25
CA ASN A 167 12.30 -21.42 10.22
C ASN A 167 13.48 -22.32 10.61
N GLN A 168 14.50 -21.79 11.29
CA GLN A 168 15.65 -22.57 11.76
C GLN A 168 15.30 -23.57 12.86
N MET A 169 14.36 -23.24 13.76
CA MET A 169 13.90 -24.16 14.82
C MET A 169 13.03 -25.31 14.31
N LYS A 170 12.62 -25.29 13.04
CA LYS A 170 11.75 -26.31 12.41
C LYS A 170 12.53 -27.27 11.51
N LEU A 171 13.85 -27.10 11.39
CA LEU A 171 14.80 -28.01 10.73
C LEU A 171 15.46 -28.91 11.76
#